data_AF-S7W8S9-F1
#
_entry.id   AF-S7W8S9-F1
#
_cell.length_a   1.000
_cell.length_b   1.000
_cell.length_c   1.000
_cell.angle_alpha   90.00
_cell.angle_beta   90.00
_cell.angle_gamma   90.00
#
_symmetry.space_group_name_H-M   'P 1'
#
loop_
_entity.id
_entity.type
_entity.pdbx_description
1 polymer ?
#
loop_
_entity_poly.entity_id
_entity_poly.type
_entity_poly.pdbx_seq_one_letter_code
_entity_poly.pdbx_strand_id
1 'polypeptide(L)'
;MVDVVDYPLLLKNTDIYLEKRDDVYESKLLQSVDGKIITASKSSKHAYIIEIINNEVTYKQVDLYEFEFSDFYIPNSDFATKFYSNFIQQLKNYEIGLDLDHMATFPPEFYFPMSTPSIISTSGNFKSFDLKDYQCEQTKKNMPYFTKYGEWPIECNMEIISGERNEEAENAFKKLFEIKKIWKFIDIKKDYSHLQKYKKYLPLIAYYCTNGPWQTSWIKYGYNPTTDVNAYKYQVLPIKRKKALYLDEETIAEIESDRNKYLKKECDRKNGYLSDKLIDLIKKKYQTSLDVVNEDGSDMEYELED
;
A
#
# COMPACT_ATOMS: atom_id res chain seq x y z
N MET A 1 -36.81 -9.53 -13.84
CA MET A 1 -36.95 -8.34 -12.98
C MET A 1 -36.55 -7.15 -13.83
N VAL A 2 -37.34 -6.08 -13.87
CA VAL A 2 -36.99 -4.89 -14.66
C VAL A 2 -36.38 -3.91 -13.68
N ASP A 3 -35.12 -3.56 -13.89
CA ASP A 3 -34.43 -2.53 -13.12
C ASP A 3 -34.49 -1.23 -13.90
N VAL A 4 -34.58 -0.11 -13.18
CA VAL A 4 -34.54 1.23 -13.79
C VAL A 4 -33.22 1.88 -13.38
N VAL A 5 -32.47 2.37 -14.36
CA VAL A 5 -31.21 3.06 -14.13
C VAL A 5 -31.38 4.51 -14.58
N ASP A 6 -31.18 5.44 -13.66
CA ASP A 6 -31.21 6.87 -13.95
C ASP A 6 -29.90 7.28 -14.63
N TYR A 7 -29.91 7.30 -15.96
CA TYR A 7 -28.71 7.60 -16.72
C TYR A 7 -28.46 9.11 -16.78
N PRO A 8 -27.26 9.58 -16.44
CA PRO A 8 -27.10 10.97 -16.06
C PRO A 8 -26.74 11.91 -17.21
N LEU A 9 -26.48 11.36 -18.39
CA LEU A 9 -26.25 12.13 -19.61
C LEU A 9 -27.47 12.04 -20.51
N LEU A 10 -27.80 13.14 -21.17
CA LEU A 10 -28.83 13.15 -22.21
C LEU A 10 -28.34 12.37 -23.43
N LEU A 11 -28.96 11.22 -23.69
CA LEU A 11 -28.60 10.34 -24.79
C LEU A 11 -29.26 10.80 -26.09
N LYS A 12 -28.48 11.01 -27.14
CA LYS A 12 -28.96 11.51 -28.45
C LYS A 12 -28.74 10.53 -29.60
N ASN A 13 -29.00 9.23 -29.38
CA ASN A 13 -28.83 8.11 -30.34
C ASN A 13 -27.47 7.37 -30.26
N THR A 14 -27.07 6.91 -29.08
CA THR A 14 -25.89 6.05 -28.92
C THR A 14 -26.22 4.78 -28.17
N ASP A 15 -25.57 3.68 -28.56
CA ASP A 15 -25.54 2.44 -27.78
C ASP A 15 -24.92 2.75 -26.42
N ILE A 16 -25.74 2.71 -25.36
CA ILE A 16 -25.24 2.76 -23.99
C ILE A 16 -24.62 1.40 -23.70
N TYR A 17 -23.33 1.38 -23.42
CA TYR A 17 -22.69 0.19 -22.88
C TYR A 17 -22.90 0.22 -21.36
N LEU A 18 -24.06 -0.28 -20.96
CA LEU A 18 -24.41 -0.51 -19.56
C LEU A 18 -24.27 -2.01 -19.27
N GLU A 19 -23.32 -2.36 -18.41
CA GLU A 19 -23.06 -3.75 -18.01
C GLU A 19 -23.50 -3.93 -16.56
N LYS A 20 -24.35 -4.93 -16.29
CA LYS A 20 -24.73 -5.28 -14.92
C LYS A 20 -23.64 -6.17 -14.31
N ARG A 21 -23.08 -5.77 -13.18
CA ARG A 21 -22.16 -6.58 -12.37
C ARG A 21 -22.67 -6.64 -10.93
N ASP A 22 -23.02 -7.85 -10.50
CA ASP A 22 -23.63 -8.09 -9.18
C ASP A 22 -24.85 -7.16 -8.94
N ASP A 23 -24.74 -6.28 -7.94
CA ASP A 23 -25.76 -5.30 -7.53
C ASP A 23 -25.46 -3.86 -8.04
N VAL A 24 -24.63 -3.72 -9.08
CA VAL A 24 -24.21 -2.43 -9.63
C VAL A 24 -24.31 -2.44 -11.16
N TYR A 25 -24.59 -1.29 -11.75
CA TYR A 25 -24.49 -1.08 -13.18
C TYR A 25 -23.25 -0.25 -13.53
N GLU A 26 -22.40 -0.75 -14.40
CA GLU A 26 -21.22 -0.06 -14.90
C GLU A 26 -21.48 0.53 -16.29
N SER A 27 -21.05 1.77 -16.52
CA SER A 27 -21.04 2.39 -17.85
C SER A 27 -19.71 3.06 -18.09
N LYS A 28 -19.20 2.96 -19.31
CA LYS A 28 -18.02 3.71 -19.73
C LYS A 28 -18.44 5.01 -20.43
N LEU A 29 -17.99 6.16 -19.93
CA LEU A 29 -18.36 7.47 -20.49
C LEU A 29 -17.79 7.71 -21.90
N LEU A 30 -16.58 7.18 -22.14
CA LEU A 30 -15.90 7.26 -23.43
C LEU A 30 -15.37 5.87 -23.78
N GLN A 31 -15.51 5.44 -25.03
CA GLN A 31 -14.97 4.16 -25.48
C GLN A 31 -13.44 4.17 -25.72
N SER A 32 -12.76 5.24 -25.35
CA SER A 32 -11.31 5.38 -25.40
C SER A 32 -10.61 4.67 -24.23
N VAL A 33 -9.29 4.49 -24.31
CA VAL A 33 -8.50 3.81 -23.26
C VAL A 33 -8.61 4.53 -21.91
N ASP A 34 -8.64 5.86 -21.94
CA ASP A 34 -8.77 6.76 -20.79
C ASP A 34 -10.22 7.01 -20.36
N GLY A 35 -11.19 6.36 -21.01
CA GLY A 35 -12.59 6.53 -20.68
C GLY A 35 -12.89 6.06 -19.26
N LYS A 36 -13.49 6.96 -18.48
CA LYS A 36 -13.88 6.70 -17.10
C LYS A 36 -15.04 5.72 -17.02
N ILE A 37 -14.96 4.82 -16.05
CA ILE A 37 -16.04 3.92 -15.66
C ILE A 37 -16.82 4.64 -14.57
N ILE A 38 -18.13 4.74 -14.78
CA ILE A 38 -19.08 5.22 -13.78
C ILE A 38 -19.95 4.05 -13.33
N THR A 39 -20.29 4.03 -12.06
CA THR A 39 -21.09 2.97 -11.44
C THR A 39 -22.40 3.55 -10.92
N ALA A 40 -23.51 2.86 -11.18
CA ALA A 40 -24.80 3.14 -10.57
C ALA A 40 -25.13 2.06 -9.54
N SER A 41 -25.27 2.47 -8.29
CA SER A 41 -25.64 1.62 -7.16
C SER A 41 -27.13 1.74 -6.89
N LYS A 42 -27.68 0.75 -6.17
CA LYS A 42 -29.09 0.75 -5.78
C LYS A 42 -29.39 1.95 -4.89
N SER A 43 -30.31 2.80 -5.35
CA SER A 43 -30.80 3.95 -4.59
C SER A 43 -31.73 3.50 -3.47
N SER A 44 -31.88 4.35 -2.44
CA SER A 44 -32.92 4.19 -1.41
C SER A 44 -34.33 4.48 -1.96
N LYS A 45 -34.41 5.08 -3.16
CA LYS A 45 -35.67 5.35 -3.85
C LYS A 45 -36.09 4.17 -4.72
N HIS A 46 -37.37 4.14 -5.06
CA HIS A 46 -37.94 3.20 -6.02
C HIS A 46 -38.57 3.95 -7.19
N ALA A 47 -38.54 3.35 -8.38
CA ALA A 47 -39.31 3.82 -9.52
C ALA A 47 -40.63 3.04 -9.62
N TYR A 48 -41.64 3.66 -10.24
CA TYR A 48 -42.93 3.04 -10.49
C TYR A 48 -43.17 3.03 -11.99
N ILE A 49 -43.34 1.83 -12.56
CA ILE A 49 -43.78 1.67 -13.94
C ILE A 49 -45.30 1.61 -13.91
N ILE A 50 -45.95 2.55 -14.61
CA ILE A 50 -47.41 2.60 -14.74
C ILE A 50 -47.76 2.08 -16.13
N GLU A 51 -48.57 1.02 -16.19
CA GLU A 51 -49.10 0.48 -17.44
C GLU A 51 -50.60 0.77 -17.50
N ILE A 52 -51.06 1.32 -18.62
CA ILE A 52 -52.49 1.55 -18.88
C ILE A 52 -52.93 0.58 -19.96
N ILE A 53 -53.70 -0.43 -19.58
CA ILE A 53 -54.23 -1.45 -20.49
C ILE A 53 -55.75 -1.42 -20.38
N ASN A 54 -56.44 -1.20 -21.51
CA ASN A 54 -57.92 -1.17 -21.56
C ASN A 54 -58.58 -0.21 -20.55
N ASN A 55 -58.03 0.99 -20.35
CA ASN A 55 -58.43 1.98 -19.33
C ASN A 55 -58.26 1.53 -17.86
N GLU A 56 -57.66 0.38 -17.60
CA GLU A 56 -57.21 -0.01 -16.26
C GLU A 56 -55.77 0.42 -16.06
N VAL A 57 -55.51 1.06 -14.92
CA VAL A 57 -54.18 1.54 -14.54
C VAL A 57 -53.57 0.53 -13.57
N THR A 58 -52.50 -0.13 -13.98
CA THR A 58 -51.69 -0.98 -13.11
C THR A 58 -50.35 -0.30 -12.84
N TYR A 59 -49.75 -0.56 -11.68
CA TYR A 59 -48.42 -0.06 -11.36
C TYR A 59 -47.54 -1.16 -10.78
N LYS A 60 -46.24 -1.05 -11.03
CA LYS A 60 -45.22 -1.94 -10.49
C LYS A 60 -44.07 -1.14 -9.91
N GLN A 61 -43.77 -1.39 -8.64
CA GLN A 61 -42.57 -0.86 -7.98
C GLN A 61 -41.33 -1.62 -8.49
N VAL A 62 -40.29 -0.89 -8.86
CA VAL A 62 -39.01 -1.41 -9.34
C VAL A 62 -37.85 -0.69 -8.65
N ASP A 63 -36.72 -1.39 -8.55
CA ASP A 63 -35.51 -0.83 -7.98
C ASP A 63 -34.93 0.24 -8.90
N LEU A 64 -34.53 1.37 -8.32
CA LEU A 64 -33.88 2.47 -9.00
C LEU A 64 -32.38 2.43 -8.71
N TYR A 65 -31.56 2.53 -9.74
CA TYR A 65 -30.12 2.67 -9.64
C TYR A 65 -29.71 4.07 -10.10
N GLU A 66 -28.94 4.78 -9.29
CA GLU A 66 -28.49 6.15 -9.54
C GLU A 66 -26.95 6.17 -9.63
N PHE A 67 -26.38 6.95 -10.56
CA PHE A 67 -24.93 7.09 -10.67
C PHE A 67 -24.37 8.06 -9.62
N GLU A 68 -23.28 7.66 -8.95
CA GLU A 68 -22.52 8.56 -8.09
C GLU A 68 -21.46 9.31 -8.92
N PHE A 69 -21.66 10.62 -9.13
CA PHE A 69 -20.65 11.47 -9.79
C PHE A 69 -19.70 12.06 -8.78
N SER A 70 -18.51 11.50 -8.66
CA SER A 70 -17.36 12.27 -8.22
C SER A 70 -16.08 11.51 -8.48
N ASP A 71 -15.56 11.54 -9.70
CA ASP A 71 -14.15 11.20 -9.91
C ASP A 71 -13.47 12.24 -10.81
N PHE A 72 -12.17 12.41 -10.59
CA PHE A 72 -11.34 13.32 -11.37
C PHE A 72 -11.05 12.72 -12.74
N TYR A 73 -11.17 13.53 -13.77
CA TYR A 73 -10.67 13.19 -15.10
C TYR A 73 -9.24 13.72 -15.24
N ILE A 74 -8.29 12.81 -15.41
CA ILE A 74 -6.92 13.15 -15.79
C ILE A 74 -6.72 12.54 -17.18
N PRO A 75 -6.48 13.35 -18.23
CA PRO A 75 -6.23 12.80 -19.56
C PRO A 75 -4.86 12.10 -19.59
N ASN A 76 -4.79 10.97 -20.29
CA ASN A 76 -3.52 10.29 -20.54
C ASN A 76 -2.66 11.09 -21.53
N SER A 77 -1.33 10.95 -21.43
CA SER A 77 -0.43 11.52 -22.43
C SER A 77 -0.67 10.88 -23.81
N ASP A 78 -0.42 11.63 -24.89
CA ASP A 78 -0.55 11.11 -26.26
C ASP A 78 0.24 9.82 -26.49
N PHE A 79 1.42 9.72 -25.86
CA PHE A 79 2.25 8.53 -25.91
C PHE A 79 1.56 7.32 -25.27
N ALA A 80 1.02 7.49 -24.05
CA ALA A 80 0.27 6.45 -23.36
C ALA A 80 -0.96 6.02 -24.17
N THR A 81 -1.74 6.97 -24.67
CA THR A 81 -2.96 6.69 -25.44
C THR A 81 -2.65 5.89 -26.71
N LYS A 82 -1.60 6.26 -27.46
CA LYS A 82 -1.15 5.51 -28.65
C LYS A 82 -0.65 4.12 -28.29
N PHE A 83 0.17 4.00 -27.24
CA PHE A 83 0.71 2.73 -26.77
C PHE A 83 -0.41 1.74 -26.43
N TYR A 84 -1.32 2.12 -25.54
CA TYR A 84 -2.39 1.23 -25.08
C TYR A 84 -3.43 0.95 -26.15
N SER A 85 -3.71 1.90 -27.06
CA SER A 85 -4.61 1.65 -28.19
C SER A 85 -4.05 0.58 -29.13
N ASN A 86 -2.76 0.67 -29.46
CA ASN A 86 -2.07 -0.35 -30.27
C ASN A 86 -2.05 -1.70 -29.54
N PHE A 87 -1.71 -1.69 -28.26
CA PHE A 87 -1.71 -2.90 -27.43
C PHE A 87 -3.08 -3.60 -27.40
N ILE A 88 -4.17 -2.85 -27.22
CA ILE A 88 -5.53 -3.40 -27.24
C ILE A 88 -5.89 -3.92 -28.63
N GLN A 89 -5.51 -3.22 -29.71
CA GLN A 89 -5.74 -3.69 -31.08
C GLN A 89 -5.00 -5.00 -31.35
N GLN A 90 -3.75 -5.12 -30.90
CA GLN A 90 -2.99 -6.37 -30.98
C GLN A 90 -3.72 -7.47 -30.21
N LEU A 91 -4.12 -7.23 -28.96
CA LEU A 91 -4.88 -8.22 -28.16
C LEU A 91 -6.19 -8.67 -28.82
N LYS A 92 -6.91 -7.77 -29.50
CA LYS A 92 -8.15 -8.11 -30.22
C LYS A 92 -7.90 -8.96 -31.48
N ASN A 93 -6.76 -8.74 -32.14
CA ASN A 93 -6.40 -9.46 -33.37
C ASN A 93 -5.78 -10.83 -33.07
N TYR A 94 -5.20 -11.02 -31.89
CA TYR A 94 -4.77 -12.34 -31.42
C TYR A 94 -5.98 -13.08 -30.85
N GLU A 95 -6.54 -14.03 -31.62
CA GLU A 95 -7.49 -15.01 -31.10
C GLU A 95 -6.90 -15.69 -29.86
N ILE A 96 -7.52 -15.43 -28.71
CA ILE A 96 -7.45 -16.12 -27.41
C ILE A 96 -6.33 -17.19 -27.34
N GLY A 97 -5.12 -16.70 -27.20
CA GLY A 97 -3.90 -17.50 -27.07
C GLY A 97 -2.80 -16.61 -26.52
N LEU A 98 -3.09 -15.92 -25.40
CA LEU A 98 -2.10 -15.17 -24.65
C LEU A 98 -1.11 -16.18 -24.06
N ASP A 99 -0.11 -16.53 -24.85
CA ASP A 99 1.07 -17.20 -24.35
C ASP A 99 1.79 -16.21 -23.44
N LEU A 100 1.64 -16.40 -22.12
CA LEU A 100 2.29 -15.58 -21.10
C LEU A 100 3.82 -15.53 -21.30
N ASP A 101 4.38 -16.53 -21.98
CA ASP A 101 5.79 -16.58 -22.35
C ASP A 101 6.17 -15.51 -23.38
N HIS A 102 5.25 -15.09 -24.25
CA HIS A 102 5.50 -13.98 -25.19
C HIS A 102 5.49 -12.61 -24.48
N MET A 103 4.70 -12.45 -23.42
CA MET A 103 4.77 -11.26 -22.56
C MET A 103 6.06 -11.24 -21.73
N ALA A 104 6.64 -12.40 -21.41
CA ALA A 104 7.95 -12.50 -20.77
C ALA A 104 9.11 -12.15 -21.72
N THR A 105 8.87 -12.11 -23.05
CA THR A 105 9.88 -11.68 -24.04
C THR A 105 9.97 -10.17 -24.25
N PHE A 106 9.11 -9.36 -23.60
CA PHE A 106 9.32 -7.92 -23.61
C PHE A 106 10.66 -7.61 -22.90
N PRO A 107 11.58 -6.88 -23.55
CA PRO A 107 12.85 -6.49 -22.93
C PRO A 107 12.57 -5.77 -21.61
N PRO A 108 13.42 -5.92 -20.56
CA PRO A 108 13.26 -5.19 -19.30
C PRO A 108 13.27 -3.66 -19.45
N GLU A 109 13.63 -3.17 -20.64
CA GLU A 109 13.63 -1.76 -21.05
C GLU A 109 12.26 -1.27 -21.55
N PHE A 110 11.24 -2.14 -21.65
CA PHE A 110 9.90 -1.73 -22.07
C PHE A 110 9.26 -0.85 -20.99
N TYR A 111 9.35 0.46 -21.20
CA TYR A 111 8.70 1.46 -20.37
C TYR A 111 7.20 1.45 -20.68
N PHE A 112 6.41 0.77 -19.84
CA PHE A 112 4.96 0.93 -19.87
C PHE A 112 4.64 2.38 -19.48
N PRO A 113 4.05 3.18 -20.39
CA PRO A 113 3.69 4.53 -20.03
C PRO A 113 2.66 4.49 -18.90
N MET A 114 2.82 5.35 -17.89
CA MET A 114 1.83 5.45 -16.82
C MET A 114 0.46 5.79 -17.43
N SER A 115 -0.55 4.99 -17.11
CA SER A 115 -1.95 5.27 -17.39
C SER A 115 -2.64 5.73 -16.13
N THR A 116 -3.55 6.69 -16.26
CA THR A 116 -4.42 7.12 -15.17
C THR A 116 -5.35 5.98 -14.75
N PRO A 117 -5.50 5.70 -13.45
CA PRO A 117 -6.41 4.65 -12.99
C PRO A 117 -7.87 5.04 -13.27
N SER A 118 -8.72 4.02 -13.43
CA SER A 118 -10.15 4.19 -13.75
C SER A 118 -10.91 4.94 -12.66
N ILE A 119 -10.52 4.74 -11.39
CA ILE A 119 -11.05 5.43 -10.22
C ILE A 119 -9.88 6.11 -9.51
N ILE A 120 -9.94 7.43 -9.34
CA ILE A 120 -8.93 8.22 -8.62
C ILE A 120 -9.44 8.59 -7.22
N SER A 121 -10.72 8.95 -7.12
CA SER A 121 -11.38 9.24 -5.86
C SER A 121 -11.71 7.96 -5.10
N THR A 122 -11.03 7.76 -3.98
CA THR A 122 -11.43 6.74 -3.00
C THR A 122 -12.29 7.39 -1.92
N SER A 123 -13.33 6.68 -1.46
CA SER A 123 -14.41 7.18 -0.59
C SER A 123 -13.96 7.70 0.79
N GLY A 124 -12.68 7.55 1.15
CA GLY A 124 -12.09 8.15 2.35
C GLY A 124 -11.53 9.56 2.17
N ASN A 125 -11.26 10.00 0.92
CA ASN A 125 -10.46 11.21 0.70
C ASN A 125 -11.26 12.48 0.40
N PHE A 126 -12.56 12.41 0.08
CA PHE A 126 -13.30 13.58 -0.43
C PHE A 126 -14.56 13.98 0.32
N LYS A 127 -15.07 13.16 1.26
CA LYS A 127 -16.25 13.54 2.07
C LYS A 127 -16.02 14.77 2.97
N SER A 128 -14.75 15.14 3.21
CA SER A 128 -14.34 16.19 4.14
C SER A 128 -13.49 17.29 3.49
N PHE A 129 -13.35 17.31 2.16
CA PHE A 129 -12.52 18.32 1.48
C PHE A 129 -13.32 19.63 1.33
N ASP A 130 -13.25 20.51 2.34
CA ASP A 130 -13.58 21.92 2.13
C ASP A 130 -12.36 22.62 1.53
N LEU A 131 -12.45 22.99 0.25
CA LEU A 131 -11.39 23.72 -0.46
C LEU A 131 -11.05 25.07 0.19
N LYS A 132 -11.92 25.59 1.07
CA LYS A 132 -11.69 26.83 1.82
C LYS A 132 -10.74 26.64 3.01
N ASP A 133 -10.60 25.43 3.52
CA ASP A 133 -9.70 25.10 4.64
C ASP A 133 -8.26 24.82 4.18
N TYR A 134 -7.98 24.95 2.88
CA TYR A 134 -6.66 24.69 2.32
C TYR A 134 -5.69 25.87 2.54
N GLN A 135 -5.36 26.14 3.81
CA GLN A 135 -4.10 26.78 4.18
C GLN A 135 -3.10 25.69 4.56
N CYS A 136 -2.57 25.00 3.55
CA CYS A 136 -1.55 24.00 3.77
C CYS A 136 -0.19 24.68 4.00
N GLU A 137 0.01 25.26 5.19
CA GLU A 137 1.35 25.30 5.77
C GLU A 137 1.70 23.87 6.17
N GLN A 138 2.01 23.03 5.17
CA GLN A 138 2.72 21.80 5.45
C GLN A 138 4.06 22.20 6.04
N THR A 139 4.14 22.20 7.36
CA THR A 139 5.41 21.97 8.03
C THR A 139 5.85 20.60 7.57
N LYS A 140 6.60 20.57 6.46
CA LYS A 140 7.26 19.37 5.97
C LYS A 140 8.12 18.90 7.14
N LYS A 141 7.61 17.93 7.91
CA LYS A 141 8.40 17.18 8.87
C LYS A 141 9.34 16.35 8.01
N ASN A 142 10.45 16.97 7.61
CA ASN A 142 11.54 16.32 6.90
C ASN A 142 12.16 15.33 7.89
N MET A 143 11.55 14.14 8.05
CA MET A 143 12.29 13.01 8.55
C MET A 143 13.25 12.59 7.42
N PRO A 144 14.57 12.51 7.68
CA PRO A 144 15.49 11.93 6.74
C PRO A 144 15.15 10.45 6.59
N TYR A 145 14.50 10.14 5.49
CA TYR A 145 14.34 8.78 5.01
C TYR A 145 15.61 8.43 4.22
N PHE A 146 16.29 7.36 4.61
CA PHE A 146 17.39 6.84 3.81
C PHE A 146 16.87 5.70 2.93
N THR A 147 16.92 5.88 1.61
CA THR A 147 16.14 5.06 0.66
C THR A 147 16.94 4.01 -0.09
N LYS A 148 18.27 3.96 0.03
CA LYS A 148 19.09 3.07 -0.81
C LYS A 148 19.89 2.04 -0.02
N TYR A 149 19.49 0.79 -0.10
CA TYR A 149 20.23 -0.33 0.48
C TYR A 149 21.68 -0.37 -0.03
N GLY A 150 22.66 -0.47 0.88
CA GLY A 150 24.09 -0.56 0.56
C GLY A 150 24.86 0.76 0.69
N GLU A 151 24.17 1.90 0.82
CA GLU A 151 24.79 3.15 1.24
C GLU A 151 24.54 3.32 2.75
N TRP A 152 25.60 3.45 3.55
CA TRP A 152 25.49 3.51 5.01
C TRP A 152 26.00 4.87 5.48
N PRO A 153 25.10 5.81 5.82
CA PRO A 153 25.50 7.16 6.18
C PRO A 153 26.45 7.16 7.38
N ILE A 154 27.56 7.87 7.24
CA ILE A 154 28.58 8.00 8.30
C ILE A 154 28.22 9.13 9.26
N GLU A 155 27.53 10.17 8.76
CA GLU A 155 27.21 11.37 9.52
C GLU A 155 25.79 11.88 9.22
N CYS A 156 25.26 12.66 10.16
CA CYS A 156 23.97 13.34 10.02
C CYS A 156 24.09 14.58 9.12
N ASN A 157 23.12 14.79 8.22
CA ASN A 157 22.94 16.10 7.61
C ASN A 157 22.23 17.05 8.60
N MET A 158 23.00 17.98 9.18
CA MET A 158 22.55 18.92 10.20
C MET A 158 21.50 19.93 9.71
N GLU A 159 21.39 20.15 8.40
CA GLU A 159 20.42 21.09 7.81
C GLU A 159 18.96 20.63 7.97
N ILE A 160 18.75 19.38 8.37
CA ILE A 160 17.43 18.73 8.39
C ILE A 160 16.59 19.11 9.62
N ILE A 161 17.21 19.66 10.67
CA ILE A 161 16.49 19.95 11.93
C ILE A 161 16.23 21.44 12.09
N SER A 162 15.01 21.84 11.74
CA SER A 162 14.46 23.14 12.11
C SER A 162 13.85 23.09 13.52
N GLY A 163 14.31 23.95 14.44
CA GLY A 163 13.65 24.21 15.73
C GLY A 163 14.59 24.19 16.95
N GLU A 164 14.02 24.49 18.12
CA GLU A 164 14.74 24.44 19.40
C GLU A 164 15.27 23.03 19.68
N ARG A 165 16.56 22.97 20.04
CA ARG A 165 17.26 21.74 20.41
C ARG A 165 16.99 21.41 21.87
N ASN A 166 16.77 20.13 22.16
CA ASN A 166 16.67 19.63 23.52
C ASN A 166 17.87 18.71 23.78
N GLU A 167 18.90 19.27 24.41
CA GLU A 167 20.16 18.56 24.65
C GLU A 167 19.99 17.31 25.51
N GLU A 168 19.06 17.32 26.47
CA GLU A 168 18.77 16.15 27.32
C GLU A 168 18.24 14.98 26.48
N ALA A 169 17.29 15.26 25.57
CA ALA A 169 16.73 14.26 24.68
C ALA A 169 17.78 13.74 23.67
N GLU A 170 18.58 14.64 23.09
CA GLU A 170 19.70 14.26 22.20
C GLU A 170 20.69 13.34 22.93
N ASN A 171 21.07 13.69 24.16
CA ASN A 171 21.99 12.88 24.97
C ASN A 171 21.38 11.55 25.40
N ALA A 172 20.08 11.51 25.67
CA ALA A 172 19.37 10.26 25.95
C ALA A 172 19.39 9.32 24.75
N PHE A 173 19.11 9.83 23.54
CA PHE A 173 19.23 9.03 22.32
C PHE A 173 20.66 8.60 22.04
N LYS A 174 21.68 9.45 22.26
CA LYS A 174 23.09 9.03 22.13
C LYS A 174 23.40 7.83 23.04
N LYS A 175 23.02 7.89 24.32
CA LYS A 175 23.21 6.77 25.26
C LYS A 175 22.46 5.51 24.80
N LEU A 176 21.24 5.65 24.30
CA LEU A 176 20.43 4.55 23.78
C LEU A 176 21.11 3.83 22.61
N PHE A 177 21.66 4.59 21.66
CA PHE A 177 22.40 4.05 20.52
C PHE A 177 23.83 3.61 20.85
N GLU A 178 24.34 3.92 22.04
CA GLU A 178 25.55 3.27 22.55
C GLU A 178 25.30 1.83 22.99
N ILE A 179 24.19 1.58 23.68
CA ILE A 179 23.79 0.25 24.16
C ILE A 179 23.50 -0.69 22.98
N LYS A 180 22.75 -0.21 21.99
CA LYS A 180 22.30 -1.01 20.84
C LYS A 180 22.33 -0.16 19.57
N LYS A 181 22.97 -0.68 18.52
CA LYS A 181 23.21 0.10 17.28
C LYS A 181 21.99 0.19 16.36
N ILE A 182 21.01 -0.70 16.53
CA ILE A 182 19.78 -0.74 15.74
C ILE A 182 18.57 -0.72 16.68
N TRP A 183 17.64 0.20 16.47
CA TRP A 183 16.41 0.31 17.25
C TRP A 183 15.17 0.34 16.36
N LYS A 184 14.11 -0.33 16.78
CA LYS A 184 12.78 -0.13 16.20
C LYS A 184 12.11 1.01 16.95
N PHE A 185 11.37 1.86 16.25
CA PHE A 185 10.68 2.95 16.94
C PHE A 185 9.64 2.44 17.94
N ILE A 186 9.04 1.27 17.68
CA ILE A 186 8.10 0.64 18.61
C ILE A 186 8.78 0.19 19.91
N ASP A 187 10.01 -0.31 19.85
CA ASP A 187 10.78 -0.69 21.04
C ASP A 187 11.15 0.57 21.84
N ILE A 188 11.55 1.65 21.16
CA ILE A 188 11.81 2.94 21.82
C ILE A 188 10.53 3.46 22.49
N LYS A 189 9.38 3.39 21.81
CA LYS A 189 8.09 3.80 22.38
C LYS A 189 7.72 2.99 23.62
N LYS A 190 7.98 1.68 23.61
CA LYS A 190 7.67 0.76 24.71
C LYS A 190 8.60 0.95 25.90
N ASP A 191 9.91 0.93 25.67
CA ASP A 191 10.93 0.91 26.73
C ASP A 191 11.30 2.33 27.19
N TYR A 192 11.11 3.33 26.32
CA TYR A 192 11.48 4.73 26.54
C TYR A 192 10.37 5.68 26.09
N SER A 193 9.14 5.47 26.58
CA SER A 193 7.95 6.25 26.21
C SER A 193 8.13 7.77 26.31
N HIS A 194 8.90 8.25 27.29
CA HIS A 194 9.25 9.67 27.46
C HIS A 194 10.05 10.26 26.28
N LEU A 195 10.75 9.43 25.49
CA LEU A 195 11.50 9.84 24.29
C LEU A 195 10.64 9.87 23.03
N GLN A 196 9.43 9.30 23.05
CA GLN A 196 8.55 9.25 21.88
C GLN A 196 8.26 10.64 21.31
N LYS A 197 7.98 11.62 22.18
CA LYS A 197 7.76 13.04 21.80
C LYS A 197 8.98 13.71 21.15
N TYR A 198 10.15 13.10 21.30
CA TYR A 198 11.43 13.60 20.82
C TYR A 198 11.95 12.85 19.59
N LYS A 199 11.10 12.04 18.92
CA LYS A 199 11.42 11.33 17.67
C LYS A 199 12.12 12.22 16.63
N LYS A 200 11.78 13.51 16.58
CA LYS A 200 12.39 14.51 15.69
C LYS A 200 13.92 14.63 15.82
N TYR A 201 14.51 14.21 16.94
CA TYR A 201 15.97 14.24 17.14
C TYR A 201 16.67 12.94 16.73
N LEU A 202 15.96 11.81 16.52
CA LEU A 202 16.57 10.56 16.03
C LEU A 202 17.46 10.76 14.79
N PRO A 203 17.06 11.59 13.80
CA PRO A 203 17.89 12.00 12.68
C PRO A 203 19.30 12.48 12.99
N LEU A 204 19.59 13.00 14.19
CA LEU A 204 20.94 13.44 14.60
C LEU A 204 21.88 12.28 14.96
N ILE A 205 21.31 11.13 15.33
CA ILE A 205 22.05 9.99 15.91
C ILE A 205 21.98 8.77 14.98
N ALA A 206 20.88 8.64 14.23
CA ALA A 206 20.59 7.48 13.42
C ALA A 206 19.87 7.85 12.12
N TYR A 207 20.03 7.00 11.11
CA TYR A 207 19.26 7.05 9.87
C TYR A 207 18.13 6.00 9.90
N TYR A 208 17.04 6.29 9.21
CA TYR A 208 15.90 5.36 9.09
C TYR A 208 16.02 4.51 7.83
N CYS A 209 15.99 3.20 8.00
CA CYS A 209 16.08 2.24 6.91
C CYS A 209 14.68 1.95 6.34
N THR A 210 14.40 2.38 5.11
CA THR A 210 13.08 2.15 4.49
C THR A 210 12.96 0.78 3.85
N ASN A 211 14.07 0.19 3.39
CA ASN A 211 14.10 -1.00 2.54
C ASN A 211 15.15 -2.01 3.00
N GLY A 212 14.95 -3.29 2.65
CA GLY A 212 15.89 -4.38 2.91
C GLY A 212 15.65 -5.09 4.25
N PRO A 213 16.62 -5.90 4.73
CA PRO A 213 16.43 -6.79 5.87
C PRO A 213 16.21 -6.07 7.20
N TRP A 214 16.59 -4.80 7.32
CA TRP A 214 16.37 -3.97 8.52
C TRP A 214 15.35 -2.85 8.27
N GLN A 215 14.44 -3.05 7.30
CA GLN A 215 13.37 -2.09 7.02
C GLN A 215 12.65 -1.68 8.31
N THR A 216 12.20 -0.44 8.37
CA THR A 216 11.50 0.16 9.52
C THR A 216 12.32 0.36 10.80
N SER A 217 13.64 0.14 10.75
CA SER A 217 14.55 0.34 11.88
C SER A 217 15.36 1.63 11.76
N TRP A 218 15.72 2.19 12.91
CA TRP A 218 16.71 3.26 13.06
C TRP A 218 18.07 2.66 13.33
N ILE A 219 19.08 3.05 12.55
CA ILE A 219 20.44 2.52 12.63
C ILE A 219 21.40 3.66 12.92
N LYS A 220 22.29 3.47 13.89
CA LYS A 220 23.31 4.47 14.26
C LYS A 220 24.15 4.84 13.03
N TYR A 221 24.42 6.13 12.87
CA TYR A 221 25.38 6.59 11.85
C TYR A 221 26.75 5.90 12.01
N GLY A 222 27.38 5.57 10.88
CA GLY A 222 28.67 4.88 10.82
C GLY A 222 28.62 3.39 11.16
N TYR A 223 27.46 2.82 11.50
CA TYR A 223 27.31 1.39 11.71
C TYR A 223 26.76 0.70 10.46
N ASN A 224 27.52 -0.25 9.92
CA ASN A 224 27.08 -1.09 8.82
C ASN A 224 26.55 -2.44 9.36
N PRO A 225 25.23 -2.72 9.24
CA PRO A 225 24.69 -3.98 9.73
C PRO A 225 25.09 -5.20 8.85
N THR A 226 25.57 -5.00 7.61
CA THR A 226 26.03 -6.08 6.72
C THR A 226 27.44 -6.58 7.03
N THR A 227 28.14 -5.95 7.96
CA THR A 227 29.46 -6.40 8.42
C THR A 227 29.41 -7.09 9.77
N ASP A 228 28.29 -6.99 10.50
CA ASP A 228 28.08 -7.63 11.79
C ASP A 228 26.98 -8.67 11.69
N VAL A 229 27.36 -9.96 11.75
CA VAL A 229 26.41 -11.07 11.69
C VAL A 229 25.36 -10.94 12.81
N ASN A 230 25.72 -10.44 14.00
CA ASN A 230 24.79 -10.33 15.13
C ASN A 230 23.64 -9.35 14.88
N ALA A 231 23.74 -8.49 13.85
CA ALA A 231 22.64 -7.64 13.42
C ALA A 231 21.43 -8.44 12.91
N TYR A 232 21.55 -9.76 12.67
CA TYR A 232 20.44 -10.63 12.29
C TYR A 232 19.26 -10.55 13.27
N LYS A 233 19.53 -10.33 14.56
CA LYS A 233 18.52 -10.25 15.63
C LYS A 233 17.52 -9.11 15.44
N TYR A 234 17.89 -8.12 14.63
CA TYR A 234 17.09 -6.93 14.36
C TYR A 234 16.49 -6.95 12.96
N GLN A 235 16.61 -8.06 12.23
CA GLN A 235 16.05 -8.20 10.89
C GLN A 235 14.53 -8.35 10.93
N VAL A 236 13.91 -7.81 9.89
CA VAL A 236 12.48 -7.89 9.61
C VAL A 236 12.25 -8.94 8.56
N LEU A 237 11.31 -9.84 8.85
CA LEU A 237 10.96 -10.94 7.96
C LEU A 237 9.97 -10.48 6.89
N PRO A 238 10.23 -10.79 5.61
CA PRO A 238 9.33 -10.47 4.52
C PRO A 238 8.19 -11.50 4.46
N ILE A 239 7.18 -11.38 5.32
CA ILE A 239 5.97 -12.21 5.26
C ILE A 239 4.86 -11.44 4.51
N LYS A 240 4.34 -12.06 3.44
CA LYS A 240 3.47 -11.43 2.44
C LYS A 240 2.11 -10.93 2.95
N ARG A 241 1.67 -11.29 4.16
CA ARG A 241 0.26 -11.13 4.60
C ARG A 241 0.01 -10.21 5.81
N LYS A 242 1.03 -9.72 6.53
CA LYS A 242 0.86 -8.76 7.66
C LYS A 242 2.11 -7.87 7.83
N LYS A 243 1.96 -6.82 8.66
CA LYS A 243 3.02 -5.93 9.20
C LYS A 243 4.35 -6.66 9.40
N ALA A 244 5.45 -5.94 9.19
CA ALA A 244 6.83 -6.33 9.52
C ALA A 244 6.91 -7.32 10.69
N LEU A 245 7.22 -8.60 10.42
CA LEU A 245 7.40 -9.61 11.47
C LEU A 245 8.84 -9.56 11.96
N TYR A 246 9.01 -9.54 13.28
CA TYR A 246 10.32 -9.53 13.93
C TYR A 246 10.60 -10.87 14.58
N LEU A 247 11.89 -11.19 14.74
CA LEU A 247 12.30 -12.37 15.51
C LEU A 247 11.99 -12.15 16.99
N ASP A 248 11.28 -13.11 17.59
CA ASP A 248 11.06 -13.17 19.03
C ASP A 248 12.27 -13.79 19.76
N GLU A 249 12.28 -13.69 21.09
CA GLU A 249 13.38 -14.19 21.92
C GLU A 249 13.56 -15.71 21.79
N GLU A 250 12.46 -16.46 21.63
CA GLU A 250 12.48 -17.92 21.46
C GLU A 250 13.15 -18.31 20.13
N THR A 251 12.77 -17.66 19.03
CA THR A 251 13.38 -17.91 17.71
C THR A 251 14.85 -17.47 17.71
N ILE A 252 15.19 -16.37 18.40
CA ILE A 252 16.59 -15.97 18.57
C ILE A 252 17.37 -17.06 19.32
N ALA A 253 16.82 -17.61 20.41
CA ALA A 253 17.45 -18.69 21.16
C ALA A 253 17.61 -19.97 20.31
N GLU A 254 16.62 -20.31 19.48
CA GLU A 254 16.70 -21.43 18.53
C GLU A 254 17.83 -21.21 17.50
N ILE A 255 17.95 -20.00 16.95
CA ILE A 255 19.02 -19.65 16.02
C ILE A 255 20.40 -19.73 16.69
N GLU A 256 20.50 -19.28 17.94
CA GLU A 256 21.74 -19.33 18.73
C GLU A 256 22.20 -20.77 19.00
N SER A 257 21.26 -21.72 19.10
CA SER A 257 21.60 -23.14 19.29
C SER A 257 22.32 -23.77 18.10
N ASP A 258 21.99 -23.35 16.87
CA ASP A 258 22.60 -23.84 15.64
C ASP A 258 22.73 -22.72 14.59
N ARG A 259 23.68 -21.82 14.84
CA ARG A 259 23.93 -20.65 13.97
C ARG A 259 24.24 -21.05 12.53
N ASN A 260 24.98 -22.14 12.31
CA ASN A 260 25.41 -22.54 10.96
C ASN A 260 24.25 -23.05 10.10
N LYS A 261 23.24 -23.65 10.74
CA LYS A 261 22.03 -24.12 10.04
C LYS A 261 21.11 -22.97 9.65
N TYR A 262 21.00 -21.96 10.51
CA TYR A 262 19.97 -20.92 10.39
C TYR A 262 20.49 -19.58 9.84
N LEU A 263 21.79 -19.30 9.94
CA LEU A 263 22.41 -18.07 9.46
C LEU A 263 23.32 -18.30 8.26
N LYS A 264 23.29 -17.36 7.31
CA LYS A 264 24.23 -17.23 6.19
C LYS A 264 25.50 -16.56 6.69
N LYS A 265 26.65 -16.93 6.10
CA LYS A 265 27.94 -16.26 6.37
C LYS A 265 28.00 -14.86 5.76
N GLU A 266 27.36 -14.68 4.60
CA GLU A 266 27.29 -13.41 3.88
C GLU A 266 25.88 -12.83 3.95
N CYS A 267 25.79 -11.50 3.98
CA CYS A 267 24.54 -10.77 4.05
C CYS A 267 23.93 -10.60 2.65
N ASP A 268 22.73 -11.10 2.46
CA ASP A 268 21.93 -10.96 1.24
C ASP A 268 21.05 -9.70 1.31
N ARG A 269 20.78 -9.07 0.17
CA ARG A 269 19.88 -7.92 0.06
C ARG A 269 18.45 -8.26 0.46
N LYS A 270 17.98 -9.47 0.17
CA LYS A 270 16.59 -9.87 0.41
C LYS A 270 16.36 -10.34 1.84
N ASN A 271 17.17 -11.31 2.25
CA ASN A 271 16.98 -12.05 3.50
C ASN A 271 18.03 -11.71 4.56
N GLY A 272 19.00 -10.87 4.23
CA GLY A 272 20.06 -10.53 5.17
C GLY A 272 20.91 -11.74 5.53
N TYR A 273 21.04 -12.01 6.83
CA TYR A 273 21.78 -13.19 7.31
C TYR A 273 20.87 -14.42 7.48
N LEU A 274 19.56 -14.31 7.25
CA LEU A 274 18.66 -15.42 7.50
C LEU A 274 18.72 -16.43 6.36
N SER A 275 18.93 -17.70 6.70
CA SER A 275 18.84 -18.81 5.74
C SER A 275 17.41 -19.04 5.28
N ASP A 276 17.24 -19.61 4.09
CA ASP A 276 15.91 -19.94 3.57
C ASP A 276 15.22 -21.00 4.44
N LYS A 277 15.99 -21.91 5.05
CA LYS A 277 15.49 -22.91 6.02
C LYS A 277 14.82 -22.27 7.23
N LEU A 278 15.44 -21.23 7.79
CA LEU A 278 14.86 -20.49 8.92
C LEU A 278 13.60 -19.75 8.50
N ILE A 279 13.63 -19.11 7.34
CA ILE A 279 12.47 -18.38 6.82
C ILE A 279 11.28 -19.33 6.62
N ASP A 280 11.53 -20.53 6.11
CA ASP A 280 10.48 -21.53 5.93
C ASP A 280 9.97 -22.11 7.26
N LEU A 281 10.84 -22.27 8.26
CA LEU A 281 10.44 -22.63 9.63
C LEU A 281 9.50 -21.56 10.22
N ILE A 282 9.87 -20.28 10.11
CA ILE A 282 9.08 -19.19 10.67
C ILE A 282 7.74 -19.04 9.93
N LYS A 283 7.73 -19.18 8.60
CA LYS A 283 6.48 -19.22 7.83
C LYS A 283 5.56 -20.34 8.31
N LYS A 284 6.09 -21.54 8.58
CA LYS A 284 5.30 -22.65 9.13
C LYS A 284 4.73 -22.31 10.50
N LYS A 285 5.56 -21.84 11.44
CA LYS A 285 5.11 -21.39 12.78
C LYS A 285 3.99 -20.34 12.67
N TYR A 286 4.16 -19.35 11.79
CA TYR A 286 3.19 -18.27 11.63
C TYR A 286 1.90 -18.72 10.95
N GLN A 287 1.98 -19.63 9.96
CA GLN A 287 0.79 -20.19 9.31
C GLN A 287 -0.04 -21.01 10.31
N THR A 288 0.60 -21.87 11.10
CA THR A 288 -0.08 -22.61 12.18
C THR A 288 -0.73 -21.68 13.21
N SER A 289 -0.10 -20.55 13.57
CA SER A 289 -0.71 -19.58 14.49
C SER A 289 -1.93 -18.86 13.90
N LEU A 290 -2.01 -18.68 12.58
CA LEU A 290 -3.16 -18.07 11.91
C LEU A 290 -4.33 -19.05 11.80
N ASP A 291 -4.04 -20.34 11.57
CA ASP A 291 -5.06 -21.37 11.49
C ASP A 291 -5.76 -21.56 12.85
N VAL A 292 -5.03 -21.45 13.97
CA VAL A 292 -5.60 -21.49 15.34
C VAL A 292 -6.48 -20.27 15.65
N VAL A 293 -6.10 -19.06 15.23
CA VAL A 293 -6.91 -17.85 15.46
C VAL A 293 -8.20 -17.86 14.64
N ASN A 294 -8.19 -18.48 13.46
CA ASN A 294 -9.39 -18.63 12.63
C ASN A 294 -10.36 -19.71 13.14
N GLU A 295 -9.90 -20.67 13.96
CA GLU A 295 -10.78 -21.66 14.61
C GLU A 295 -11.50 -21.09 15.84
N ASP A 296 -10.91 -20.09 16.52
CA ASP A 296 -11.45 -19.51 17.76
C ASP A 296 -12.32 -18.25 17.56
N GLY A 297 -12.59 -17.84 16.31
CA GLY A 297 -13.63 -16.84 15.98
C GLY A 297 -13.45 -15.45 16.61
N SER A 298 -12.25 -15.09 17.09
CA SER A 298 -11.99 -13.75 17.62
C SER A 298 -11.29 -12.88 16.57
N ASP A 299 -12.11 -12.16 15.80
CA ASP A 299 -11.67 -11.02 15.02
C ASP A 299 -11.15 -9.94 15.99
N MET A 300 -9.84 -9.95 16.23
CA MET A 300 -9.17 -8.81 16.85
C MET A 300 -9.12 -7.68 15.82
N GLU A 301 -10.11 -6.80 15.88
CA GLU A 301 -10.05 -5.43 15.35
C GLU A 301 -8.79 -4.76 15.90
N TYR A 302 -7.84 -4.43 15.02
CA TYR A 302 -6.71 -3.58 15.38
C TYR A 302 -6.90 -2.22 14.73
N GLU A 303 -7.08 -1.22 15.58
CA GLU A 303 -7.17 0.20 15.23
C GLU A 303 -6.06 0.60 14.25
N LEU A 304 -6.49 1.27 13.18
CA LEU A 304 -5.64 2.02 12.27
C LEU A 304 -5.17 3.26 13.03
N GLU A 305 -3.88 3.34 13.37
CA GLU A 305 -3.28 4.58 13.87
C GLU A 305 -2.49 5.26 12.75
N ASP A 306 -2.93 6.50 12.44
CA ASP A 306 -2.40 7.47 11.46
C ASP A 306 -0.96 7.95 11.75
#